data_AF-A0AAD4SVE4-F1
#
_entry.id   AF-A0AAD4SVE4-F1
#
_cell.length_a   1.000
_cell.length_b   1.000
_cell.length_c   1.000
_cell.angle_alpha   90.00
_cell.angle_beta   90.00
_cell.angle_gamma   90.00
#
_symmetry.space_group_name_H-M   'P 1'
#
loop_
_entity.id
_entity.type
_entity.pdbx_description
1 polymer ?
#
loop_
_entity_poly.entity_id
_entity_poly.type
_entity_poly.pdbx_seq_one_letter_code
_entity_poly.pdbx_strand_id
1 'polypeptide(L)'
;MAGETSRSENQQQEKAEEETPFRGDLLVDIISCLPTIHLVPSSYVSRSWEHAVISCLRDPSRAKPWLVVHMQNRRNLSLVMSRAYDPGSNVWIEFTGPSPTTYTSSLRSSCSNNTLYMLTPSKFSFSTDPLHEKWHEFAAPRIWRTDPAVSIVGSYPVVAGGAYDFEKDPLAVEIYDMASPGWSMCQPLPVALRNSAAASWLSVDVQDHKMYLLDKQSGKLCWFDTNAKIWSEGSGTLTLHPDPSIYFSVFGFAGERLILVGLMGDSENAKSLGIWEVNCNGFDSKEIGKMPPVMFEKLKNVNPILSSIDISLAENFVYIYDSSNPRDIFFLDLTAGACEWGSVRSSFLNDRVLMNMFTFTCSKVGLSDLRKAFTFGSRRFSVQSAEKNVFK
;
A
#
# COMPACT_ATOMS: atom_id res chain seq x y z
N MET A 1 -45.26 -82.03 12.36
CA MET A 1 -44.23 -81.13 11.81
C MET A 1 -44.71 -79.71 12.11
N ALA A 2 -44.36 -79.16 13.28
CA ALA A 2 -43.19 -78.28 13.50
C ALA A 2 -43.27 -77.02 12.61
N GLY A 3 -43.26 -75.77 13.08
CA GLY A 3 -43.04 -75.16 14.39
C GLY A 3 -43.25 -73.64 14.27
N GLU A 4 -43.18 -72.93 15.39
CA GLU A 4 -43.62 -71.55 15.67
C GLU A 4 -42.75 -70.39 15.13
N THR A 5 -43.28 -69.17 15.32
CA THR A 5 -42.64 -67.89 15.75
C THR A 5 -42.05 -66.90 14.73
N SER A 6 -42.75 -65.76 14.64
CA SER A 6 -42.31 -64.34 14.62
C SER A 6 -40.84 -63.98 14.37
N ARG A 7 -40.60 -63.03 13.45
CA ARG A 7 -39.79 -61.84 13.75
C ARG A 7 -39.96 -60.73 12.70
N SER A 8 -40.31 -59.56 13.21
CA SER A 8 -40.12 -58.23 12.64
C SER A 8 -38.68 -58.01 12.18
N GLU A 9 -38.47 -56.92 11.42
CA GLU A 9 -37.19 -56.31 11.00
C GLU A 9 -36.72 -56.66 9.58
N ASN A 10 -37.00 -55.74 8.66
CA ASN A 10 -36.03 -55.30 7.66
C ASN A 10 -36.40 -53.87 7.23
N GLN A 11 -36.10 -52.94 8.13
CA GLN A 11 -35.60 -51.63 7.77
C GLN A 11 -34.12 -51.80 7.34
N GLN A 12 -33.61 -50.85 6.54
CA GLN A 12 -32.29 -50.77 5.89
C GLN A 12 -32.34 -51.37 4.46
N GLN A 13 -31.99 -50.67 3.37
CA GLN A 13 -31.05 -49.56 3.26
C GLN A 13 -31.15 -48.92 1.87
N GLU A 14 -31.92 -47.85 1.73
CA GLU A 14 -31.62 -46.80 0.74
C GLU A 14 -31.56 -45.50 1.53
N LYS A 15 -30.39 -45.29 2.14
CA LYS A 15 -29.98 -44.00 2.66
C LYS A 15 -29.74 -43.13 1.43
N ALA A 16 -30.78 -42.46 0.96
CA ALA A 16 -30.58 -41.20 0.26
C ALA A 16 -29.79 -40.34 1.25
N GLU A 17 -28.53 -40.08 0.91
CA GLU A 17 -27.78 -38.99 1.51
C GLU A 17 -28.55 -37.70 1.18
N GLU A 18 -29.53 -37.35 2.02
CA GLU A 18 -29.97 -35.98 2.17
C GLU A 18 -28.76 -35.20 2.71
N GLU A 19 -27.87 -34.80 1.81
CA GLU A 19 -27.08 -33.60 2.03
C GLU A 19 -28.10 -32.49 2.25
N THR A 20 -28.36 -32.18 3.52
CA THR A 20 -29.16 -30.99 3.84
C THR A 20 -28.39 -29.80 3.27
N PRO A 21 -28.95 -29.07 2.27
CA PRO A 21 -28.27 -27.90 1.77
C PRO A 21 -28.20 -26.94 2.94
N PHE A 22 -26.99 -26.65 3.44
CA PHE A 22 -26.78 -25.55 4.36
C PHE A 22 -27.56 -24.36 3.79
N ARG A 23 -28.52 -23.86 4.57
CA ARG A 23 -29.33 -22.69 4.20
C ARG A 23 -28.36 -21.63 3.70
N GLY A 24 -28.53 -21.14 2.47
CA GLY A 24 -27.51 -20.32 1.79
C GLY A 24 -27.09 -19.08 2.60
N ASP A 25 -28.01 -18.58 3.42
CA ASP A 25 -27.89 -17.60 4.47
C ASP A 25 -26.82 -17.96 5.53
N LEU A 26 -26.85 -19.16 6.11
CA LEU A 26 -25.85 -19.60 7.10
C LEU A 26 -24.45 -19.76 6.49
N LEU A 27 -24.36 -20.20 5.24
CA LEU A 27 -23.06 -20.38 4.57
C LEU A 27 -22.37 -19.02 4.35
N VAL A 28 -23.14 -18.02 3.95
CA VAL A 28 -22.67 -16.63 3.79
C VAL A 28 -22.21 -16.08 5.13
N ASP A 29 -22.94 -16.33 6.22
CA ASP A 29 -22.54 -15.89 7.56
C ASP A 29 -21.21 -16.54 8.00
N ILE A 30 -21.03 -17.84 7.79
CA ILE A 30 -19.78 -18.55 8.09
C ILE A 30 -18.62 -17.97 7.26
N ILE A 31 -18.81 -17.80 5.96
CA ILE A 31 -17.77 -17.28 5.06
C ILE A 31 -17.44 -15.82 5.37
N SER A 32 -18.43 -15.03 5.82
CA SER A 32 -18.21 -13.65 6.25
C SER A 32 -17.30 -13.54 7.48
N CYS A 33 -17.14 -14.61 8.26
CA CYS A 33 -16.18 -14.67 9.37
C CYS A 33 -14.76 -15.07 8.94
N LEU A 34 -14.57 -15.58 7.72
CA LEU A 34 -13.27 -16.09 7.28
C LEU A 34 -12.34 -14.96 6.83
N PRO A 35 -11.03 -15.03 7.16
CA PRO A 35 -10.02 -14.21 6.54
C PRO A 35 -10.07 -14.29 5.01
N THR A 36 -9.85 -13.16 4.34
CA THR A 36 -10.01 -13.07 2.88
C THR A 36 -9.09 -14.05 2.14
N ILE A 37 -7.92 -14.37 2.70
CA ILE A 37 -6.99 -15.39 2.19
C ILE A 37 -7.59 -16.79 2.12
N HIS A 38 -8.52 -17.13 3.02
CA HIS A 38 -9.18 -18.45 3.05
C HIS A 38 -10.37 -18.56 2.09
N LEU A 39 -10.81 -17.45 1.49
CA LEU A 39 -11.90 -17.46 0.51
C LEU A 39 -11.53 -18.24 -0.76
N VAL A 40 -10.25 -18.25 -1.15
CA VAL A 40 -9.77 -19.00 -2.31
C VAL A 40 -10.00 -20.51 -2.14
N PRO A 41 -9.43 -21.18 -1.12
CA PRO A 41 -9.69 -22.61 -0.91
C PRO A 41 -11.18 -22.89 -0.66
N SER A 42 -11.88 -22.02 0.07
CA SER A 42 -13.34 -22.15 0.27
C SER A 42 -14.12 -22.14 -1.05
N SER A 43 -13.71 -21.35 -2.04
CA SER A 43 -14.38 -21.31 -3.35
C SER A 43 -14.26 -22.61 -4.15
N TYR A 44 -13.34 -23.51 -3.80
CA TYR A 44 -13.15 -24.80 -4.47
C TYR A 44 -13.87 -25.98 -3.79
N VAL A 45 -14.56 -25.74 -2.65
CA VAL A 45 -15.24 -26.82 -1.91
C VAL A 45 -16.49 -27.31 -2.65
N SER A 46 -17.38 -26.41 -3.05
CA SER A 46 -18.57 -26.73 -3.85
C SER A 46 -19.15 -25.47 -4.50
N ARG A 47 -20.11 -25.63 -5.44
CA ARG A 47 -20.80 -24.49 -6.07
C ARG A 47 -21.52 -23.59 -5.06
N SER A 48 -22.09 -24.16 -3.99
CA SER A 48 -22.75 -23.38 -2.95
C SER A 48 -21.77 -22.50 -2.19
N TRP A 49 -20.57 -23.03 -1.88
CA TRP A 49 -19.49 -22.25 -1.25
C TRP A 49 -18.97 -21.16 -2.18
N GLU A 50 -18.80 -21.46 -3.46
CA GLU A 50 -18.41 -20.46 -4.46
C GLU A 50 -19.42 -19.30 -4.52
N HIS A 51 -20.72 -19.59 -4.58
CA HIS A 51 -21.77 -18.57 -4.58
C HIS A 51 -21.77 -17.72 -3.30
N ALA A 52 -21.56 -18.34 -2.13
CA ALA A 52 -21.48 -17.59 -0.89
C ALA A 52 -20.21 -16.73 -0.79
N VAL A 53 -19.05 -17.22 -1.26
CA VAL A 53 -17.83 -16.42 -1.38
C VAL A 53 -18.08 -15.20 -2.28
N ILE A 54 -18.68 -15.38 -3.45
CA ILE A 54 -19.03 -14.28 -4.36
C ILE A 54 -19.97 -13.28 -3.67
N SER A 55 -20.90 -13.77 -2.85
CA SER A 55 -21.84 -12.92 -2.10
C SER A 55 -21.12 -12.12 -1.00
N CYS A 56 -20.22 -12.74 -0.24
CA CYS A 56 -19.40 -12.07 0.78
C CYS A 56 -18.48 -11.01 0.18
N LEU A 57 -17.94 -11.22 -1.02
CA LEU A 57 -17.06 -10.25 -1.69
C LEU A 57 -17.77 -8.95 -2.10
N ARG A 58 -19.11 -8.93 -2.08
CA ARG A 58 -19.90 -7.70 -2.32
C ARG A 58 -20.00 -6.81 -1.08
N ASP A 59 -19.61 -7.31 0.09
CA ASP A 59 -19.60 -6.53 1.32
C ASP A 59 -18.52 -5.42 1.24
N PRO A 60 -18.90 -4.14 1.40
CA PRO A 60 -17.95 -3.03 1.47
C PRO A 60 -16.87 -3.21 2.55
N SER A 61 -17.15 -3.94 3.64
CA SER A 61 -16.18 -4.22 4.71
C SER A 61 -14.94 -4.96 4.20
N ARG A 62 -15.10 -5.76 3.12
CA ARG A 62 -14.04 -6.54 2.46
C ARG A 62 -13.40 -5.82 1.28
N ALA A 63 -13.93 -4.67 0.89
CA ALA A 63 -13.32 -3.84 -0.15
C ALA A 63 -12.14 -3.02 0.37
N LYS A 64 -11.93 -2.98 1.69
CA LYS A 64 -10.86 -2.18 2.32
C LYS A 64 -9.47 -2.65 1.85
N PRO A 65 -8.59 -1.71 1.45
CA PRO A 65 -7.30 -2.06 0.89
C PRO A 65 -6.36 -2.63 1.95
N TRP A 66 -5.49 -3.55 1.54
CA TRP A 66 -4.49 -4.13 2.41
C TRP A 66 -3.27 -3.23 2.49
N LEU A 67 -2.66 -3.17 3.67
CA LEU A 67 -1.33 -2.60 3.85
C LEU A 67 -0.30 -3.73 3.88
N VAL A 68 0.70 -3.68 3.01
CA VAL A 68 1.81 -4.63 3.00
C VAL A 68 3.07 -3.96 3.52
N VAL A 69 3.68 -4.58 4.53
CA VAL A 69 4.95 -4.16 5.13
C VAL A 69 6.05 -5.10 4.64
N HIS A 70 6.99 -4.54 3.89
CA HIS A 70 8.20 -5.22 3.42
C HIS A 70 9.37 -4.87 4.33
N MET A 71 10.01 -5.89 4.88
CA MET A 71 11.11 -5.80 5.84
C MET A 71 12.37 -6.36 5.19
N GLN A 72 13.28 -5.49 4.78
CA GLN A 72 14.53 -5.87 4.13
C GLN A 72 15.71 -5.76 5.10
N ASN A 73 16.50 -6.82 5.22
CA ASN A 73 17.66 -6.80 6.10
C ASN A 73 18.77 -5.88 5.57
N ARG A 74 19.23 -4.93 6.39
CA ARG A 74 20.28 -3.97 6.01
C ARG A 74 21.63 -4.61 5.69
N ARG A 75 21.94 -5.76 6.30
CA ARG A 75 23.20 -6.49 6.11
C ARG A 75 23.12 -7.52 5.00
N ASN A 76 21.91 -7.97 4.66
CA ASN A 76 21.69 -8.88 3.54
C ASN A 76 20.39 -8.52 2.81
N LEU A 77 20.55 -7.74 1.73
CA LEU A 77 19.43 -7.23 0.94
C LEU A 77 18.58 -8.32 0.29
N SER A 78 19.10 -9.54 0.13
CA SER A 78 18.34 -10.67 -0.41
C SER A 78 17.27 -11.19 0.56
N LEU A 79 17.38 -10.86 1.85
CA LEU A 79 16.44 -11.28 2.88
C LEU A 79 15.36 -10.21 3.04
N VAL A 80 14.24 -10.45 2.35
CA VAL A 80 13.01 -9.67 2.48
C VAL A 80 11.92 -10.55 3.07
N MET A 81 11.29 -10.07 4.14
CA MET A 81 10.07 -10.64 4.69
C MET A 81 8.93 -9.68 4.44
N SER A 82 7.77 -10.19 4.03
CA SER A 82 6.59 -9.35 3.82
C SER A 82 5.45 -9.81 4.73
N ARG A 83 4.67 -8.87 5.24
CA ARG A 83 3.42 -9.14 5.95
C ARG A 83 2.34 -8.18 5.51
N ALA A 84 1.13 -8.67 5.26
CA ALA A 84 -0.02 -7.86 4.89
C ALA A 84 -1.03 -7.78 6.03
N TYR A 85 -1.60 -6.61 6.24
CA TYR A 85 -2.75 -6.42 7.11
C TYR A 85 -4.03 -6.46 6.27
N ASP A 86 -4.93 -7.38 6.59
CA ASP A 86 -6.30 -7.42 6.05
C ASP A 86 -7.24 -6.68 7.02
N PRO A 87 -7.63 -5.43 6.73
CA PRO A 87 -8.52 -4.67 7.61
C PRO A 87 -9.95 -5.23 7.70
N GLY A 88 -10.40 -6.01 6.70
CA GLY A 88 -11.73 -6.59 6.65
C GLY A 88 -11.89 -7.77 7.60
N SER A 89 -10.85 -8.58 7.74
CA SER A 89 -10.84 -9.70 8.71
C SER A 89 -10.01 -9.43 9.97
N ASN A 90 -9.37 -8.27 10.05
CA ASN A 90 -8.52 -7.85 11.16
C ASN A 90 -7.39 -8.84 11.50
N VAL A 91 -6.63 -9.25 10.49
CA VAL A 91 -5.50 -10.18 10.66
C VAL A 91 -4.26 -9.68 9.93
N TRP A 92 -3.10 -10.07 10.46
CA TRP A 92 -1.83 -10.04 9.78
C TRP A 92 -1.60 -11.37 9.05
N ILE A 93 -1.13 -11.27 7.81
CA ILE A 93 -0.86 -12.39 6.92
C ILE A 93 0.63 -12.35 6.58
N GLU A 94 1.37 -13.39 6.91
CA GLU A 94 2.79 -13.50 6.56
C GLU A 94 2.97 -14.30 5.28
N PHE A 95 3.76 -13.74 4.37
CA PHE A 95 4.14 -14.40 3.12
C PHE A 95 5.42 -15.20 3.38
N THR A 96 5.34 -16.52 3.27
CA THR A 96 6.49 -17.43 3.41
C THR A 96 6.73 -18.15 2.08
N GLY A 97 7.99 -18.47 1.77
CA GLY A 97 8.36 -19.13 0.50
C GLY A 97 9.45 -18.37 -0.25
N PRO A 98 9.93 -18.90 -1.39
CA PRO A 98 10.92 -18.21 -2.20
C PRO A 98 10.30 -16.95 -2.81
N SER A 99 11.06 -15.86 -2.75
CA SER A 99 10.70 -14.61 -3.42
C SER A 99 10.63 -14.81 -4.93
N PRO A 100 9.67 -14.18 -5.64
CA PRO A 100 9.61 -14.20 -7.10
C PRO A 100 10.74 -13.37 -7.74
N THR A 101 11.46 -12.56 -6.95
CA THR A 101 12.56 -11.72 -7.42
C THR A 101 13.81 -11.87 -6.56
N THR A 102 14.97 -11.62 -7.19
CA THR A 102 16.25 -11.54 -6.47
C THR A 102 16.46 -10.09 -6.03
N TYR A 103 16.43 -9.85 -4.72
CA TYR A 103 16.67 -8.52 -4.18
C TYR A 103 18.17 -8.20 -4.15
N THR A 104 18.62 -7.39 -5.12
CA THR A 104 20.03 -7.01 -5.30
C THR A 104 20.35 -5.59 -4.82
N SER A 105 19.33 -4.79 -4.48
CA SER A 105 19.45 -3.42 -3.98
C SER A 105 18.40 -3.12 -2.92
N SER A 106 18.47 -1.93 -2.33
CA SER A 106 17.41 -1.42 -1.46
C SER A 106 16.07 -1.46 -2.16
N LEU A 107 15.09 -2.09 -1.52
CA LEU A 107 13.69 -2.07 -1.90
C LEU A 107 13.10 -0.71 -1.54
N ARG A 108 12.32 -0.13 -2.44
CA ARG A 108 11.67 1.17 -2.25
C ARG A 108 10.24 1.09 -2.77
N SER A 109 9.40 2.01 -2.29
CA SER A 109 8.05 2.18 -2.80
C SER A 109 7.77 3.63 -3.18
N SER A 110 6.85 3.81 -4.11
CA SER A 110 6.14 5.07 -4.30
C SER A 110 4.93 5.06 -3.37
N CYS A 111 4.72 6.13 -2.60
CA CYS A 111 3.87 6.16 -1.39
C CYS A 111 2.43 5.67 -1.62
N SER A 112 1.92 5.75 -2.84
CA SER A 112 0.49 5.64 -3.16
C SER A 112 0.12 4.71 -4.32
N ASN A 113 1.02 4.50 -5.30
CA ASN A 113 0.70 3.75 -6.52
C ASN A 113 0.99 2.25 -6.42
N ASN A 114 0.96 1.68 -5.20
CA ASN A 114 1.32 0.28 -4.92
C ASN A 114 2.55 -0.17 -5.74
N THR A 115 3.56 0.68 -5.87
CA THR A 115 4.69 0.44 -6.77
C THR A 115 5.88 0.11 -5.92
N LEU A 116 6.39 -1.12 -6.04
CA LEU A 116 7.70 -1.49 -5.53
C LEU A 116 8.72 -1.40 -6.64
N TYR A 117 9.91 -0.91 -6.30
CA TYR A 117 11.01 -0.88 -7.24
C TYR A 117 12.36 -1.10 -6.58
N MET A 118 13.32 -1.46 -7.44
CA MET A 118 14.72 -1.67 -7.14
C MET A 118 15.53 -1.06 -8.28
N LEU A 119 16.61 -0.39 -7.92
CA LEU A 119 17.48 0.29 -8.85
C LEU A 119 18.95 -0.08 -8.56
N THR A 120 19.61 -0.67 -9.54
CA THR A 120 21.06 -0.96 -9.55
C THR A 120 21.71 -0.25 -10.74
N PRO A 121 23.05 -0.10 -10.77
CA PRO A 121 23.71 0.58 -11.88
C PRO A 121 23.47 -0.03 -13.26
N SER A 122 23.00 -1.28 -13.32
CA SER A 122 22.74 -2.00 -14.57
C SER A 122 21.27 -2.31 -14.82
N LYS A 123 20.42 -2.25 -13.79
CA LYS A 123 19.06 -2.77 -13.85
C LYS A 123 18.06 -1.91 -13.10
N PHE A 124 16.88 -1.76 -13.69
CA PHE A 124 15.69 -1.22 -13.03
C PHE A 124 14.62 -2.32 -12.98
N SER A 125 14.16 -2.66 -11.78
CA SER A 125 13.12 -3.67 -11.59
C SER A 125 11.95 -3.08 -10.82
N PHE A 126 10.72 -3.34 -11.24
CA PHE A 126 9.53 -2.87 -10.53
C PHE A 126 8.38 -3.86 -10.56
N SER A 127 7.45 -3.69 -9.63
CA SER A 127 6.19 -4.43 -9.56
C SER A 127 5.08 -3.50 -9.09
N THR A 128 3.90 -3.64 -9.69
CA THR A 128 2.70 -2.86 -9.39
C THR A 128 1.51 -3.73 -8.98
N ASP A 129 1.63 -5.06 -9.06
CA ASP A 129 0.53 -5.95 -8.68
C ASP A 129 0.35 -5.99 -7.15
N PRO A 130 -0.88 -6.18 -6.63
CA PRO A 130 -1.18 -6.04 -5.20
C PRO A 130 -0.30 -6.85 -4.23
N LEU A 131 0.20 -8.00 -4.67
CA LEU A 131 1.00 -8.93 -3.85
C LEU A 131 2.47 -9.03 -4.30
N HIS A 132 2.84 -8.21 -5.29
CA HIS A 132 4.17 -8.15 -5.89
C HIS A 132 4.74 -9.50 -6.31
N GLU A 133 3.90 -10.31 -6.96
CA GLU A 133 4.27 -11.59 -7.55
C GLU A 133 4.94 -11.41 -8.91
N LYS A 134 4.57 -10.37 -9.66
CA LYS A 134 5.10 -10.12 -11.00
C LYS A 134 6.06 -8.94 -10.99
N TRP A 135 7.33 -9.24 -11.29
CA TRP A 135 8.38 -8.24 -11.45
C TRP A 135 8.70 -8.03 -12.92
N HIS A 136 8.82 -6.77 -13.31
CA HIS A 136 9.28 -6.34 -14.61
C HIS A 136 10.71 -5.82 -14.47
N GLU A 137 11.55 -6.13 -15.44
CA GLU A 137 12.97 -5.85 -15.39
C GLU A 137 13.43 -5.18 -16.68
N PHE A 138 14.12 -4.07 -16.55
CA PHE A 138 14.61 -3.23 -17.63
C PHE A 138 16.07 -2.87 -17.41
N ALA A 139 16.72 -2.36 -18.46
CA ALA A 139 18.02 -1.71 -18.30
C ALA A 139 17.92 -0.55 -17.31
N ALA A 140 18.99 -0.25 -16.57
CA ALA A 140 19.04 0.93 -15.72
C ALA A 140 18.84 2.24 -16.53
N PRO A 141 18.34 3.31 -15.89
CA PRO A 141 18.41 4.67 -16.43
C PRO A 141 19.85 5.03 -16.82
N ARG A 142 19.99 5.95 -17.78
CA ARG A 142 21.31 6.38 -18.29
C ARG A 142 22.11 7.11 -17.21
N ILE A 143 21.42 7.79 -16.29
CA ILE A 143 22.02 8.50 -15.17
C ILE A 143 21.84 7.67 -13.91
N TRP A 144 22.97 7.20 -13.37
CA TRP A 144 23.01 6.54 -12.08
C TRP A 144 22.76 7.53 -10.94
N ARG A 145 21.97 7.11 -9.96
CA ARG A 145 21.45 7.94 -8.87
C ARG A 145 21.02 7.07 -7.70
N THR A 146 21.16 7.60 -6.49
CA THR A 146 20.60 6.98 -5.28
C THR A 146 19.32 7.72 -4.89
N ASP A 147 18.36 7.01 -4.28
CA ASP A 147 17.12 7.61 -3.76
C ASP A 147 16.32 8.51 -4.75
N PRO A 148 16.13 8.14 -6.03
CA PRO A 148 15.29 8.93 -6.93
C PRO A 148 13.80 8.76 -6.63
N ALA A 149 13.01 9.78 -6.95
CA ALA A 149 11.56 9.62 -7.03
C ALA A 149 11.22 8.76 -8.26
N VAL A 150 10.52 7.65 -8.03
CA VAL A 150 10.11 6.73 -9.10
C VAL A 150 8.59 6.63 -9.12
N SER A 151 8.00 6.53 -10.30
CA SER A 151 6.59 6.20 -10.46
C SER A 151 6.31 5.57 -11.83
N ILE A 152 5.29 4.72 -11.89
CA ILE A 152 4.79 4.16 -13.15
C ILE A 152 3.55 4.96 -13.56
N VAL A 153 3.69 5.77 -14.60
CA VAL A 153 2.63 6.66 -15.10
C VAL A 153 2.06 6.07 -16.38
N GLY A 154 0.90 5.41 -16.29
CA GLY A 154 0.35 4.63 -17.40
C GLY A 154 1.34 3.54 -17.83
N SER A 155 1.87 3.65 -19.06
CA SER A 155 2.87 2.71 -19.61
C SER A 155 4.31 3.21 -19.50
N TYR A 156 4.57 4.25 -18.69
CA TYR A 156 5.86 4.89 -18.62
C TYR A 156 6.43 4.87 -17.21
N PRO A 157 7.48 4.07 -16.95
CA PRO A 157 8.33 4.28 -15.79
C PRO A 157 9.02 5.64 -15.88
N VAL A 158 8.85 6.48 -14.85
CA VAL A 158 9.50 7.78 -14.71
C VAL A 158 10.43 7.72 -13.50
N VAL A 159 11.67 8.18 -13.70
CA VAL A 159 12.69 8.32 -12.65
C VAL A 159 13.12 9.77 -12.61
N ALA A 160 12.84 10.45 -11.51
CA ALA A 160 13.06 11.88 -11.33
C ALA A 160 13.94 12.15 -10.11
N GLY A 161 14.90 13.06 -10.26
CA GLY A 161 15.76 13.49 -9.16
C GLY A 161 16.67 12.39 -8.64
N GLY A 162 16.99 12.43 -7.35
CA GLY A 162 17.89 11.53 -6.64
C GLY A 162 19.07 12.26 -5.99
N ALA A 163 19.68 11.58 -5.02
CA ALA A 163 20.97 11.96 -4.45
C ALA A 163 22.11 11.35 -5.28
N TYR A 164 23.27 12.02 -5.28
CA TYR A 164 24.46 11.52 -5.95
C TYR A 164 25.72 12.13 -5.33
N ASP A 165 26.76 11.32 -5.13
CA ASP A 165 27.97 11.73 -4.40
C ASP A 165 29.04 12.42 -5.28
N PHE A 166 28.95 12.37 -6.63
CA PHE A 166 30.07 12.76 -7.54
C PHE A 166 29.71 13.57 -8.82
N GLU A 167 28.57 14.27 -8.84
CA GLU A 167 27.91 15.00 -9.97
C GLU A 167 27.67 14.31 -11.33
N LYS A 168 26.39 14.28 -11.74
CA LYS A 168 25.86 14.80 -13.02
C LYS A 168 24.34 14.99 -12.87
N ASP A 169 23.93 16.24 -12.68
CA ASP A 169 22.54 16.73 -12.68
C ASP A 169 21.55 16.06 -11.68
N PRO A 170 21.44 16.56 -10.42
CA PRO A 170 20.47 16.06 -9.43
C PRO A 170 19.00 16.32 -9.83
N LEU A 171 18.75 17.12 -10.88
CA LEU A 171 17.42 17.41 -11.39
C LEU A 171 17.03 16.53 -12.57
N ALA A 172 17.89 15.58 -12.97
CA ALA A 172 17.64 14.75 -14.14
C ALA A 172 16.31 13.99 -14.04
N VAL A 173 15.58 13.94 -15.15
CA VAL A 173 14.35 13.16 -15.29
C VAL A 173 14.49 12.25 -16.51
N GLU A 174 14.24 10.97 -16.31
CA GLU A 174 14.28 9.96 -17.35
C GLU A 174 12.94 9.20 -17.41
N ILE A 175 12.47 8.96 -18.62
CA ILE A 175 11.26 8.17 -18.89
C ILE A 175 11.62 6.96 -19.74
N TYR A 176 11.09 5.79 -19.39
CA TYR A 176 11.25 4.57 -20.16
C TYR A 176 10.02 4.34 -21.04
N ASP A 177 10.23 4.19 -22.34
CA ASP A 177 9.14 3.84 -23.26
C ASP A 177 9.07 2.30 -23.40
N MET A 178 7.97 1.70 -22.94
CA MET A 178 7.74 0.26 -23.06
C MET A 178 7.39 -0.19 -24.49
N ALA A 179 6.86 0.71 -25.33
CA ALA A 179 6.52 0.42 -26.73
C ALA A 179 7.75 0.52 -27.63
N SER A 180 8.66 1.46 -27.34
CA SER A 180 9.97 1.59 -27.97
C SER A 180 11.08 1.48 -26.91
N PRO A 181 11.45 0.25 -26.49
CA PRO A 181 12.32 -0.02 -25.35
C PRO A 181 13.54 0.90 -25.26
N GLY A 182 13.53 1.82 -24.31
CA GLY A 182 14.65 2.74 -24.11
C GLY A 182 14.34 3.88 -23.14
N TRP A 183 15.38 4.30 -22.43
CA TRP A 183 15.35 5.51 -21.61
C TRP A 183 15.55 6.74 -22.48
N SER A 184 14.76 7.78 -22.23
CA SER A 184 14.91 9.11 -22.81
C SER A 184 14.95 10.17 -21.71
N MET A 185 15.78 11.19 -21.91
CA MET A 185 15.85 12.36 -21.04
C MET A 185 14.63 13.26 -21.27
N CYS A 186 14.09 13.81 -20.19
CA CYS A 186 12.98 14.76 -20.21
C CYS A 186 13.43 16.14 -19.69
N GLN A 187 12.50 17.09 -19.63
CA GLN A 187 12.72 18.34 -18.91
C GLN A 187 13.15 18.04 -17.46
N PRO A 188 14.24 18.67 -16.97
CA PRO A 188 14.69 18.46 -15.60
C PRO A 188 13.65 18.91 -14.58
N LEU A 189 13.74 18.41 -13.35
CA LEU A 189 12.93 18.83 -12.23
C LEU A 189 12.99 20.37 -12.07
N PRO A 190 11.89 21.02 -11.68
CA PRO A 190 11.88 22.45 -11.42
C PRO A 190 12.98 22.84 -10.42
N VAL A 191 13.71 23.92 -10.71
CA VAL A 191 14.87 24.38 -9.89
C VAL A 191 14.48 24.63 -8.43
N ALA A 192 13.21 24.93 -8.17
CA ALA A 192 12.66 25.11 -6.83
C ALA A 192 12.79 23.86 -5.93
N LEU A 193 12.97 22.66 -6.50
CA LEU A 193 13.15 21.38 -5.81
C LEU A 193 14.63 20.93 -5.73
N ARG A 194 15.58 21.76 -6.17
CA ARG A 194 17.00 21.40 -6.23
C ARG A 194 17.59 20.89 -4.91
N ASN A 195 17.16 21.46 -3.80
CA ASN A 195 17.65 21.06 -2.48
C ASN A 195 16.95 19.83 -1.89
N SER A 196 15.94 19.31 -2.59
CA SER A 196 15.05 18.24 -2.14
C SER A 196 14.83 17.18 -3.21
N ALA A 197 15.77 17.02 -4.14
CA ALA A 197 15.59 16.15 -5.30
C ALA A 197 15.52 14.65 -4.95
N ALA A 198 15.88 14.25 -3.73
CA ALA A 198 15.83 12.86 -3.29
C ALA A 198 14.45 12.46 -2.77
N ALA A 199 14.06 11.21 -3.00
CA ALA A 199 12.75 10.65 -2.62
C ALA A 199 12.50 10.71 -1.11
N SER A 200 13.54 10.72 -0.27
CA SER A 200 13.41 10.96 1.17
C SER A 200 12.74 12.30 1.51
N TRP A 201 12.88 13.32 0.65
CA TRP A 201 12.32 14.66 0.83
C TRP A 201 11.04 14.90 0.01
N LEU A 202 10.71 13.98 -0.89
CA LEU A 202 9.57 14.11 -1.79
C LEU A 202 8.50 13.09 -1.45
N SER A 203 7.27 13.54 -1.39
CA SER A 203 6.14 12.65 -1.54
C SER A 203 5.80 12.59 -3.04
N VAL A 204 5.33 11.43 -3.52
CA VAL A 204 5.18 11.14 -4.95
C VAL A 204 3.89 10.39 -5.19
N ASP A 205 3.11 10.84 -6.18
CA ASP A 205 1.91 10.14 -6.62
C ASP A 205 1.62 10.32 -8.11
N VAL A 206 0.69 9.54 -8.65
CA VAL A 206 0.28 9.51 -10.05
C VAL A 206 -1.23 9.61 -10.17
N GLN A 207 -1.68 10.51 -11.04
CA GLN A 207 -3.08 10.63 -11.46
C GLN A 207 -3.12 11.14 -12.90
N ASP A 208 -4.06 10.65 -13.73
CA ASP A 208 -4.34 11.16 -15.08
C ASP A 208 -3.09 11.38 -15.97
N HIS A 209 -2.21 10.38 -16.07
CA HIS A 209 -0.95 10.43 -16.83
C HIS A 209 0.07 11.48 -16.36
N LYS A 210 -0.08 11.97 -15.13
CA LYS A 210 0.84 12.91 -14.50
C LYS A 210 1.48 12.31 -13.26
N MET A 211 2.76 12.59 -13.07
CA MET A 211 3.49 12.32 -11.83
C MET A 211 3.53 13.60 -11.01
N TYR A 212 2.91 13.59 -9.84
CA TYR A 212 2.91 14.69 -8.88
C TYR A 212 4.05 14.51 -7.87
N LEU A 213 4.73 15.61 -7.56
CA LEU A 213 5.80 15.68 -6.57
C LEU A 213 5.50 16.79 -5.58
N LEU A 214 5.51 16.44 -4.30
CA LEU A 214 5.38 17.39 -3.20
C LEU A 214 6.66 17.38 -2.36
N ASP A 215 7.28 18.55 -2.23
CA ASP A 215 8.35 18.76 -1.27
C ASP A 215 7.78 18.71 0.15
N LYS A 216 8.23 17.71 0.93
CA LYS A 216 7.62 17.41 2.23
C LYS A 216 7.74 18.57 3.22
N GLN A 217 8.75 19.42 3.12
CA GLN A 217 9.00 20.49 4.10
C GLN A 217 8.43 21.84 3.69
N SER A 218 8.60 22.22 2.42
CA SER A 218 8.16 23.52 1.89
C SER A 218 6.74 23.51 1.33
N GLY A 219 6.13 22.33 1.16
CA GLY A 219 4.79 22.19 0.58
C GLY A 219 4.72 22.50 -0.92
N LYS A 220 5.87 22.64 -1.60
CA LYS A 220 5.90 22.90 -3.05
C LYS A 220 5.47 21.67 -3.83
N LEU A 221 4.38 21.81 -4.57
CA LEU A 221 3.83 20.86 -5.52
C LEU A 221 4.23 21.22 -6.96
N CYS A 222 4.64 20.21 -7.71
CA CYS A 222 4.71 20.27 -9.17
C CYS A 222 4.26 18.93 -9.77
N TRP A 223 3.99 18.91 -11.06
CA TRP A 223 3.66 17.66 -11.76
C TRP A 223 4.31 17.59 -13.14
N PHE A 224 4.63 16.37 -13.54
CA PHE A 224 5.19 16.03 -14.83
C PHE A 224 4.13 15.34 -15.68
N ASP A 225 3.80 15.93 -16.83
CA ASP A 225 2.89 15.35 -17.80
C ASP A 225 3.68 14.40 -18.72
N THR A 226 3.36 13.11 -18.67
CA THR A 226 4.10 12.10 -19.47
C THR A 226 3.78 12.13 -20.96
N ASN A 227 2.63 12.68 -21.36
CA ASN A 227 2.26 12.83 -22.77
C ASN A 227 3.02 14.00 -23.39
N ALA A 228 3.03 15.15 -22.71
CA ALA A 228 3.73 16.33 -23.18
C ALA A 228 5.24 16.33 -22.84
N LYS A 229 5.66 15.47 -21.91
CA LYS A 229 7.03 15.37 -21.36
C LYS A 229 7.56 16.68 -20.79
N ILE A 230 6.67 17.46 -20.17
CA ILE A 230 6.97 18.75 -19.55
C ILE A 230 6.47 18.79 -18.11
N TRP A 231 7.14 19.60 -17.31
CA TRP A 231 6.67 20.00 -15.98
C TRP A 231 5.64 21.11 -16.08
N SER A 232 4.90 21.32 -14.99
CA SER A 232 3.96 22.43 -14.79
C SER A 232 4.60 23.84 -14.82
N GLU A 233 5.86 24.00 -15.26
CA GLU A 233 6.66 25.22 -15.19
C GLU A 233 6.03 26.45 -15.86
N GLY A 234 5.07 26.29 -16.79
CA GLY A 234 4.31 27.41 -17.36
C GLY A 234 3.44 28.17 -16.34
N SER A 235 3.16 27.59 -15.16
CA SER A 235 2.37 28.18 -14.07
C SER A 235 3.11 28.28 -12.73
N GLY A 236 4.40 27.95 -12.67
CA GLY A 236 5.20 27.91 -11.44
C GLY A 236 4.93 26.69 -10.55
N THR A 237 5.82 26.46 -9.57
CA THR A 237 5.56 25.52 -8.47
C THR A 237 4.46 26.10 -7.58
N LEU A 238 3.43 25.31 -7.32
CA LEU A 238 2.36 25.70 -6.41
C LEU A 238 2.77 25.36 -4.99
N THR A 239 2.46 26.21 -4.01
CA THR A 239 2.65 25.86 -2.60
C THR A 239 1.33 25.40 -1.99
N LEU A 240 1.24 24.14 -1.57
CA LEU A 240 0.13 23.60 -0.79
C LEU A 240 0.37 23.84 0.69
N HIS A 241 -0.20 24.92 1.21
CA HIS A 241 -0.05 25.31 2.62
C HIS A 241 -1.41 25.68 3.24
N PRO A 242 -2.32 24.70 3.40
CA PRO A 242 -3.69 24.98 3.86
C PRO A 242 -3.76 25.58 5.27
N ASP A 243 -2.77 25.31 6.10
CA ASP A 243 -2.64 25.89 7.43
C ASP A 243 -1.20 26.42 7.62
N PRO A 244 -1.00 27.69 8.03
CA PRO A 244 0.31 28.29 8.19
C PRO A 244 1.21 27.57 9.20
N SER A 245 0.64 26.78 10.11
CA SER A 245 1.37 26.01 11.11
C SER A 245 1.93 24.68 10.58
N ILE A 246 1.60 24.28 9.35
CA ILE A 246 2.17 23.08 8.74
C ILE A 246 3.68 23.30 8.51
N TYR A 247 4.51 22.39 9.01
CA TYR A 247 5.96 22.40 8.77
C TYR A 247 6.44 21.17 7.98
N PHE A 248 5.59 20.15 7.87
CA PHE A 248 5.85 18.93 7.13
C PHE A 248 4.55 18.38 6.55
N SER A 249 4.57 17.90 5.32
CA SER A 249 3.42 17.40 4.60
C SER A 249 3.77 16.23 3.70
N VAL A 250 2.84 15.29 3.57
CA VAL A 250 2.88 14.16 2.63
C VAL A 250 1.51 14.05 1.97
N PHE A 251 1.43 13.51 0.76
CA PHE A 251 0.18 13.49 0.01
C PHE A 251 0.01 12.20 -0.79
N GLY A 252 -1.22 11.97 -1.21
CA GLY A 252 -1.54 10.97 -2.20
C GLY A 252 -3.00 11.01 -2.65
N PHE A 253 -3.32 10.25 -3.68
CA PHE A 253 -4.62 10.11 -4.30
C PHE A 253 -5.35 8.93 -3.67
N ALA A 254 -6.49 9.25 -3.07
CA ALA A 254 -7.47 8.31 -2.56
C ALA A 254 -8.63 8.23 -3.58
N GLY A 255 -8.48 7.38 -4.59
CA GLY A 255 -9.32 7.40 -5.79
C GLY A 255 -9.02 8.67 -6.59
N GLU A 256 -10.03 9.49 -6.88
CA GLU A 256 -9.85 10.78 -7.58
C GLU A 256 -9.53 11.95 -6.63
N ARG A 257 -9.50 11.71 -5.32
CA ARG A 257 -9.34 12.75 -4.30
C ARG A 257 -7.89 12.90 -3.89
N LEU A 258 -7.35 14.11 -3.99
CA LEU A 258 -6.02 14.40 -3.48
C LEU A 258 -6.08 14.67 -1.98
N ILE A 259 -5.41 13.84 -1.20
CA ILE A 259 -5.37 13.92 0.26
C ILE A 259 -3.99 14.40 0.68
N LEU A 260 -3.95 15.51 1.42
CA LEU A 260 -2.76 16.04 2.06
C LEU A 260 -2.81 15.73 3.56
N VAL A 261 -1.73 15.16 4.08
CA VAL A 261 -1.53 14.91 5.51
C VAL A 261 -0.40 15.82 5.98
N GLY A 262 -0.66 16.63 6.99
CA GLY A 262 0.27 17.67 7.45
C GLY A 262 0.49 17.65 8.95
N LEU A 263 1.74 17.78 9.36
CA LEU A 263 2.14 18.02 10.74
C LEU A 263 2.16 19.51 11.03
N MET A 264 1.45 19.89 12.09
CA MET A 264 1.30 21.27 12.54
C MET A 264 2.14 21.54 13.78
N GLY A 265 2.68 22.75 13.88
CA GLY A 265 3.52 23.22 14.98
C GLY A 265 4.88 23.64 14.46
N ASP A 266 5.92 23.10 15.07
CA ASP A 266 7.31 23.29 14.64
C ASP A 266 8.03 21.94 14.64
N SER A 267 9.18 21.86 13.97
CA SER A 267 9.92 20.61 13.77
C SER A 267 10.47 19.99 15.07
N GLU A 268 10.58 20.77 16.15
CA GLU A 268 11.04 20.29 17.45
C GLU A 268 9.87 19.92 18.38
N ASN A 269 8.69 20.49 18.12
CA ASN A 269 7.49 20.34 18.91
C ASN A 269 6.24 20.27 18.03
N ALA A 270 6.08 19.13 17.36
CA ALA A 270 4.85 18.79 16.65
C ALA A 270 3.66 18.80 17.63
N LYS A 271 2.58 19.49 17.26
CA LYS A 271 1.39 19.70 18.11
C LYS A 271 0.18 18.89 17.66
N SER A 272 0.04 18.68 16.35
CA SER A 272 -1.05 17.87 15.82
C SER A 272 -0.81 17.44 14.38
N LEU A 273 -1.56 16.46 13.91
CA LEU A 273 -1.61 16.02 12.52
C LEU A 273 -3.01 16.27 11.96
N GLY A 274 -3.09 16.98 10.84
CA GLY A 274 -4.32 17.28 10.12
C GLY A 274 -4.35 16.61 8.76
N ILE A 275 -5.56 16.53 8.20
CA ILE A 275 -5.84 15.95 6.89
C ILE A 275 -6.73 16.89 6.11
N TRP A 276 -6.30 17.20 4.89
CA TRP A 276 -6.99 18.10 3.97
C TRP A 276 -7.27 17.37 2.66
N GLU A 277 -8.44 17.63 2.09
CA GLU A 277 -8.76 17.30 0.70
C GLU A 277 -8.42 18.51 -0.17
N VAL A 278 -7.63 18.29 -1.22
CA VAL A 278 -7.15 19.32 -2.13
C VAL A 278 -7.89 19.21 -3.46
N ASN A 279 -8.51 20.29 -3.91
CA ASN A 279 -9.17 20.35 -5.21
C ASN A 279 -8.11 20.47 -6.32
N CYS A 280 -7.91 19.46 -7.16
CA CYS A 280 -6.87 19.48 -8.20
C CYS A 280 -7.04 20.56 -9.29
N ASN A 281 -8.23 21.19 -9.41
CA ASN A 281 -8.49 22.20 -10.44
C ASN A 281 -8.15 23.64 -9.97
N GLY A 282 -8.34 23.93 -8.68
CA GLY A 282 -8.09 25.25 -8.09
C GLY A 282 -7.04 25.25 -6.97
N PHE A 283 -6.68 24.06 -6.51
CA PHE A 283 -5.82 23.78 -5.35
C PHE A 283 -6.28 24.38 -4.02
N ASP A 284 -7.56 24.75 -3.94
CA ASP A 284 -8.24 25.02 -2.70
C ASP A 284 -8.24 23.76 -1.83
N SER A 285 -7.94 23.94 -0.55
CA SER A 285 -7.78 22.85 0.40
C SER A 285 -8.83 22.95 1.49
N LYS A 286 -9.51 21.85 1.78
CA LYS A 286 -10.54 21.76 2.82
C LYS A 286 -10.10 20.77 3.89
N GLU A 287 -10.07 21.20 5.15
CA GLU A 287 -9.81 20.27 6.27
C GLU A 287 -10.96 19.26 6.35
N ILE A 288 -10.61 17.97 6.33
CA ILE A 288 -11.57 16.86 6.43
C ILE A 288 -11.44 16.10 7.75
N GLY A 289 -10.30 16.22 8.44
CA GLY A 289 -10.13 15.57 9.73
C GLY A 289 -8.83 15.92 10.42
N LYS A 290 -8.81 15.66 11.73
CA LYS A 290 -7.65 15.85 12.58
C LYS A 290 -7.41 14.58 13.39
N MET A 291 -6.15 14.16 13.51
CA MET A 291 -5.80 12.97 14.27
C MET A 291 -6.18 13.15 15.74
N PRO A 292 -6.89 12.19 16.37
CA PRO A 292 -7.20 12.26 17.79
C PRO A 292 -5.95 12.42 18.66
N PRO A 293 -5.95 13.28 19.70
CA PRO A 293 -4.76 13.57 20.50
C PRO A 293 -4.10 12.32 21.08
N VAL A 294 -4.90 11.34 21.52
CA VAL A 294 -4.39 10.07 22.07
C VAL A 294 -3.57 9.27 21.05
N MET A 295 -3.95 9.30 19.78
CA MET A 295 -3.17 8.67 18.70
C MET A 295 -1.92 9.47 18.38
N PHE A 296 -2.06 10.79 18.31
CA PHE A 296 -0.96 11.67 18.00
C PHE A 296 0.16 11.56 19.04
N GLU A 297 -0.17 11.47 20.32
CA GLU A 297 0.80 11.22 21.39
C GLU A 297 1.50 9.86 21.25
N LYS A 298 0.78 8.80 20.81
CA LYS A 298 1.42 7.51 20.51
C LYS A 298 2.42 7.63 19.36
N LEU A 299 2.07 8.37 18.30
CA LEU A 299 2.96 8.64 17.17
C LEU A 299 4.20 9.45 17.61
N LYS A 300 4.02 10.49 18.42
CA LYS A 300 5.09 11.36 18.94
C LYS A 300 6.04 10.66 19.92
N ASN A 301 5.51 9.81 20.80
CA ASN A 301 6.32 9.08 21.79
C ASN A 301 7.37 8.16 21.14
N VAL A 302 7.13 7.73 19.90
CA VAL A 302 8.05 6.89 19.15
C VAL A 302 9.20 7.69 18.53
N ASN A 303 8.91 8.90 18.03
CA ASN A 303 9.87 9.77 17.37
C ASN A 303 9.49 11.24 17.58
N PRO A 304 10.14 11.98 18.49
CA PRO A 304 9.74 13.36 18.79
C PRO A 304 9.82 14.33 17.60
N ILE A 305 10.70 14.05 16.63
CA ILE A 305 10.97 14.93 15.47
C ILE A 305 10.03 14.58 14.30
N LEU A 306 9.43 13.38 14.30
CA LEU A 306 8.47 12.91 13.29
C LEU A 306 8.95 13.07 11.82
N SER A 307 10.26 13.05 11.60
CA SER A 307 10.88 13.29 10.28
C SER A 307 10.69 12.14 9.27
N SER A 308 10.24 10.98 9.74
CA SER A 308 10.06 9.76 8.94
C SER A 308 8.61 9.31 8.84
N ILE A 309 7.66 10.21 9.14
CA ILE A 309 6.24 9.97 8.84
C ILE A 309 6.06 9.82 7.34
N ASP A 310 5.31 8.78 6.96
CA ASP A 310 4.84 8.60 5.61
C ASP A 310 3.41 8.03 5.61
N ILE A 311 2.84 7.97 4.42
CA ILE A 311 1.48 7.47 4.21
C ILE A 311 1.44 6.43 3.10
N SER A 312 0.43 5.55 3.18
CA SER A 312 0.01 4.73 2.04
C SER A 312 -1.48 4.83 1.85
N LEU A 313 -1.92 5.09 0.62
CA LEU A 313 -3.32 5.28 0.28
C LEU A 313 -3.77 4.29 -0.77
N ALA A 314 -5.01 3.85 -0.67
CA ALA A 314 -5.71 3.18 -1.75
C ALA A 314 -7.22 3.37 -1.54
N GLU A 315 -7.96 3.54 -2.64
CA GLU A 315 -9.39 3.83 -2.62
C GLU A 315 -9.74 4.96 -1.63
N ASN A 316 -10.48 4.69 -0.56
CA ASN A 316 -10.92 5.67 0.43
C ASN A 316 -10.26 5.45 1.80
N PHE A 317 -9.07 4.86 1.82
CA PHE A 317 -8.39 4.48 3.05
C PHE A 317 -6.97 5.04 3.09
N VAL A 318 -6.61 5.66 4.21
CA VAL A 318 -5.30 6.26 4.43
C VAL A 318 -4.62 5.55 5.59
N TYR A 319 -3.43 4.99 5.36
CA TYR A 319 -2.55 4.51 6.41
C TYR A 319 -1.47 5.55 6.70
N ILE A 320 -1.18 5.78 7.98
CA ILE A 320 -0.18 6.74 8.47
C ILE A 320 0.74 5.99 9.44
N TYR A 321 2.04 6.11 9.22
CA TYR A 321 3.04 5.38 10.00
C TYR A 321 4.36 6.14 10.07
N ASP A 322 5.18 5.83 11.08
CA ASP A 322 6.60 6.19 11.09
C ASP A 322 7.40 5.07 10.40
N SER A 323 8.00 5.36 9.25
CA SER A 323 8.79 4.40 8.49
C SER A 323 10.06 3.91 9.21
N SER A 324 10.55 4.66 10.21
CA SER A 324 11.67 4.27 11.06
C SER A 324 11.27 3.31 12.18
N ASN A 325 10.00 3.36 12.62
CA ASN A 325 9.49 2.52 13.71
C ASN A 325 7.98 2.25 13.56
N PRO A 326 7.61 1.28 12.69
CA PRO A 326 6.22 1.04 12.32
C PRO A 326 5.48 0.09 13.29
N ARG A 327 5.74 0.20 14.59
CA ARG A 327 5.06 -0.59 15.63
C ARG A 327 3.57 -0.30 15.69
N ASP A 328 3.21 0.97 15.60
CA ASP A 328 1.84 1.44 15.60
C ASP A 328 1.56 2.09 14.24
N ILE A 329 0.58 1.55 13.54
CA ILE A 329 0.14 2.05 12.24
C ILE A 329 -1.26 2.60 12.44
N PHE A 330 -1.46 3.85 12.08
CA PHE A 330 -2.74 4.52 12.17
C PHE A 330 -3.44 4.46 10.83
N PHE A 331 -4.76 4.51 10.85
CA PHE A 331 -5.53 4.61 9.63
C PHE A 331 -6.74 5.50 9.78
N LEU A 332 -7.18 6.02 8.63
CA LEU A 332 -8.40 6.78 8.47
C LEU A 332 -9.24 6.17 7.36
N ASP A 333 -10.48 5.84 7.67
CA ASP A 333 -11.51 5.42 6.71
C ASP A 333 -12.35 6.63 6.29
N LEU A 334 -12.35 6.92 4.98
CA LEU A 334 -13.09 8.04 4.38
C LEU A 334 -14.44 7.60 3.78
N THR A 335 -14.84 6.32 3.90
CA THR A 335 -16.07 5.80 3.27
C THR A 335 -17.36 6.16 4.02
N ALA A 336 -17.29 6.38 5.33
CA ALA A 336 -18.47 6.46 6.20
C ALA A 336 -19.09 7.87 6.32
N GLY A 337 -18.67 8.85 5.51
CA GLY A 337 -19.12 10.24 5.63
C GLY A 337 -18.61 10.99 6.88
N ALA A 338 -18.17 10.25 7.89
CA ALA A 338 -17.37 10.72 9.02
C ALA A 338 -16.00 10.03 9.00
N CYS A 339 -14.94 10.78 9.31
CA CYS A 339 -13.58 10.29 9.40
C CYS A 339 -13.43 9.29 10.56
N GLU A 340 -13.41 7.99 10.26
CA GLU A 340 -13.23 6.94 11.28
C GLU A 340 -11.74 6.65 11.46
N TRP A 341 -11.22 7.00 12.64
CA TRP A 341 -9.82 6.79 12.98
C TRP A 341 -9.62 5.44 13.67
N GLY A 342 -8.53 4.76 13.34
CA GLY A 342 -8.10 3.59 14.09
C GLY A 342 -6.60 3.39 14.07
N SER A 343 -6.18 2.35 14.76
CA SER A 343 -4.78 1.93 14.81
C SER A 343 -4.69 0.42 14.80
N VAL A 344 -3.67 -0.11 14.14
CA VAL A 344 -3.28 -1.52 14.19
C VAL A 344 -1.84 -1.63 14.67
N ARG A 345 -1.57 -2.58 15.57
CA ARG A 345 -0.23 -2.84 16.05
C ARG A 345 0.47 -3.93 15.22
N SER A 346 1.71 -3.66 14.86
CA SER A 346 2.63 -4.60 14.24
C SER A 346 3.32 -5.46 15.31
N SER A 347 2.57 -6.35 15.97
CA SER A 347 3.02 -7.16 17.11
C SER A 347 4.21 -8.08 16.81
N PHE A 348 4.49 -8.32 15.53
CA PHE A 348 5.59 -9.14 15.05
C PHE A 348 6.95 -8.41 14.99
N LEU A 349 6.96 -7.10 15.17
CA LEU A 349 8.18 -6.30 15.17
C LEU A 349 8.90 -6.39 16.53
N ASN A 350 9.92 -7.23 16.60
CA ASN A 350 10.88 -7.24 17.71
C ASN A 350 12.07 -6.31 17.42
N ASP A 351 12.90 -6.07 18.43
CA ASP A 351 14.04 -5.13 18.33
C ASP A 351 15.04 -5.49 17.23
N ARG A 352 15.19 -6.78 16.92
CA ARG A 352 16.05 -7.25 15.83
C ARG A 352 15.46 -6.89 14.46
N VAL A 353 14.15 -7.03 14.28
CA VAL A 353 13.46 -6.70 13.02
C VAL A 353 13.42 -5.18 12.81
N LEU A 354 13.39 -4.37 13.88
CA LEU A 354 13.47 -2.91 13.78
C LEU A 354 14.77 -2.37 13.20
N MET A 355 15.83 -3.20 13.14
CA MET A 355 17.07 -2.85 12.44
C MET A 355 16.97 -2.99 10.91
N ASN A 356 15.85 -3.51 10.38
CA ASN A 356 15.63 -3.65 8.95
C ASN A 356 15.30 -2.29 8.29
N MET A 357 15.23 -2.28 6.96
CA MET A 357 14.56 -1.22 6.21
C MET A 357 13.10 -1.63 6.02
N PHE A 358 12.21 -0.67 6.21
CA PHE A 358 10.77 -0.86 6.02
C PHE A 358 10.33 -0.17 4.75
N THR A 359 9.49 -0.84 3.99
CA THR A 359 8.86 -0.30 2.78
C THR A 359 7.41 -0.73 2.80
N PHE A 360 6.51 0.18 2.44
CA PHE A 360 5.08 -0.03 2.54
C PHE A 360 4.45 0.07 1.17
N THR A 361 3.47 -0.79 0.91
CA THR A 361 2.56 -0.64 -0.21
C THR A 361 1.12 -0.84 0.26
N CYS A 362 0.19 -0.23 -0.46
CA CYS A 362 -1.23 -0.32 -0.15
C CYS A 362 -2.00 -0.57 -1.44
N SER A 363 -2.84 -1.60 -1.43
CA SER A 363 -3.66 -1.94 -2.58
C SER A 363 -4.85 -2.78 -2.20
N LYS A 364 -5.87 -2.75 -3.05
CA LYS A 364 -6.98 -3.68 -2.96
C LYS A 364 -6.56 -5.05 -3.43
N VAL A 365 -6.71 -6.05 -2.55
CA VAL A 365 -6.39 -7.44 -2.86
C VAL A 365 -7.68 -8.19 -3.16
N GLY A 366 -7.86 -8.55 -4.42
CA GLY A 366 -9.03 -9.30 -4.88
C GLY A 366 -8.82 -10.82 -4.83
N LEU A 367 -9.92 -11.57 -4.98
CA LEU A 367 -9.87 -13.03 -5.09
C LEU A 367 -9.00 -13.51 -6.26
N SER A 368 -8.96 -12.75 -7.37
CA SER A 368 -8.10 -13.04 -8.52
C SER A 368 -6.61 -12.96 -8.17
N ASP A 369 -6.22 -12.00 -7.36
CA ASP A 369 -4.82 -11.77 -6.98
C ASP A 369 -4.37 -12.86 -6.00
N LEU A 370 -5.24 -13.21 -5.05
CA LEU A 370 -5.03 -14.33 -4.16
C LEU A 370 -4.92 -15.66 -4.94
N ARG A 371 -5.84 -15.92 -5.90
CA ARG A 371 -5.79 -17.12 -6.74
C ARG A 371 -4.46 -17.23 -7.47
N LYS A 372 -3.96 -16.14 -8.07
CA LYS A 372 -2.64 -16.11 -8.71
C LYS A 372 -1.55 -16.50 -7.71
N ALA A 373 -1.53 -15.86 -6.54
CA ALA A 373 -0.53 -16.12 -5.51
C ALA A 373 -0.55 -17.58 -5.01
N PHE A 374 -1.73 -18.21 -4.90
CA PHE A 374 -1.85 -19.64 -4.60
C PHE A 374 -1.38 -20.55 -5.75
N THR A 375 -1.69 -20.20 -7.01
CA THR A 375 -1.33 -21.04 -8.17
C THR A 375 0.16 -21.06 -8.49
N PHE A 376 0.91 -20.01 -8.14
CA PHE A 376 2.36 -20.00 -8.35
C PHE A 376 3.12 -20.98 -7.43
N GLY A 377 2.43 -21.67 -6.51
CA GLY A 377 2.89 -22.90 -5.84
C GLY A 377 4.05 -22.74 -4.85
N SER A 378 4.66 -21.56 -4.78
CA SER A 378 5.86 -21.28 -3.99
C SER A 378 5.55 -20.57 -2.67
N ARG A 379 4.51 -19.75 -2.61
CA ARG A 379 4.16 -19.00 -1.40
C ARG A 379 3.16 -19.76 -0.50
N ARG A 380 3.45 -19.74 0.79
CA ARG A 380 2.58 -20.20 1.87
C ARG A 380 2.19 -19.00 2.72
N PHE A 381 0.95 -19.00 3.19
CA PHE A 381 0.40 -17.92 3.99
C PHE A 381 0.13 -18.42 5.41
N SER A 382 0.59 -17.68 6.40
CA SER A 382 0.22 -17.87 7.80
C SER A 382 -0.57 -16.65 8.29
N VAL A 383 -1.56 -16.88 9.16
CA VAL A 383 -2.48 -15.84 9.63
C VAL A 383 -2.30 -15.66 11.14
N GLN A 384 -2.28 -14.41 11.59
CA GLN A 384 -2.20 -14.02 12.99
C GLN A 384 -3.20 -12.90 13.26
N SER A 385 -3.97 -12.97 14.34
CA SER A 385 -4.91 -11.91 14.72
C SER A 385 -4.19 -10.57 14.97
N ALA A 386 -4.80 -9.47 14.54
CA ALA A 386 -4.25 -8.14 14.71
C ALA A 386 -4.86 -7.41 15.93
N GLU A 387 -4.01 -6.74 16.70
CA GLU A 387 -4.43 -5.83 17.77
C GLU A 387 -4.90 -4.50 17.14
N LYS A 388 -6.21 -4.37 16.91
CA LYS A 388 -6.85 -3.19 16.32
C LYS A 388 -7.64 -2.42 17.36
N ASN A 389 -7.48 -1.11 17.37
CA ASN A 389 -8.28 -0.18 18.16
C ASN A 389 -8.98 0.80 17.22
N VAL A 390 -10.27 1.04 17.44
CA VAL A 390 -11.07 2.01 16.70
C VAL A 390 -11.47 3.13 17.65
N PHE A 391 -11.36 4.37 17.19
CA PHE A 391 -11.66 5.55 17.97
C PHE A 391 -12.81 6.27 17.28
N LYS A 392 -13.92 6.42 18.01
CA LYS A 392 -15.11 7.14 17.54
C LYS A 392 -15.08 8.59 17.99
#